data_AF-A0A9P1GFQ4-F1
#
_entry.id   AF-A0A9P1GFQ4-F1
#
_cell.length_a   1.000
_cell.length_b   1.000
_cell.length_c   1.000
_cell.angle_alpha   90.00
_cell.angle_beta   90.00
_cell.angle_gamma   90.00
#
_symmetry.space_group_name_H-M   'P 1'
#
loop_
_entity.id
_entity.type
_entity.pdbx_description
1 polymer ?
#
loop_
_entity_poly.entity_id
_entity_poly.type
_entity_poly.pdbx_seq_one_letter_code
_entity_poly.pdbx_strand_id
1 'polypeptide(L)'
;MGIESLETQDRSLILQVQDIFKKEVELAAVSEDVAKLAPKAHDRFESCVPIDSSSNMLDVTVQRTDLNQSSGLGSDAMTCNDDTDVALFWPKDTAPFYEVQCCPAKEKFCAGCAKMNSGKTSCEVCSGGYTKTSSGSCLACADLPGWENKVGENCYKASCSDELFQGFSANQACCKCGGGQATATKFGYYIGPMALGSAAVSGHPVPRTASHYSVDKDCELSKFGLSIDASTGELKLAPG
;
A
#
# COMPACT_ATOMS: atom_id res chain seq x y z
N MET A 1 16.59 45.60 21.29
CA MET A 1 15.72 45.78 20.10
C MET A 1 16.46 45.20 18.92
N GLY A 2 16.17 44.05 18.32
CA GLY A 2 15.19 42.99 18.54
C GLY A 2 15.55 41.89 17.54
N ILE A 3 16.17 40.80 18.00
CA ILE A 3 16.64 39.68 17.17
C ILE A 3 16.15 38.37 17.81
N GLU A 4 14.84 38.25 18.04
CA GLU A 4 14.23 37.05 18.62
C GLU A 4 12.97 36.58 17.86
N SER A 5 12.72 37.10 16.65
CA SER A 5 11.43 36.88 15.96
C SER A 5 11.46 35.95 14.74
N LEU A 6 12.59 35.34 14.38
CA LEU A 6 12.70 34.50 13.18
C LEU A 6 12.64 32.98 13.45
N GLU A 7 13.07 32.49 14.63
CA GLU A 7 13.07 31.04 14.91
C GLU A 7 11.68 30.46 15.19
N THR A 8 10.74 31.26 15.66
CA THR A 8 9.40 30.77 16.05
C THR A 8 8.50 30.52 14.84
N GLN A 9 8.73 31.22 13.72
CA GLN A 9 7.89 31.11 12.53
C GLN A 9 8.19 29.83 11.71
N ASP A 10 9.43 29.35 11.76
CA ASP A 10 9.87 28.15 11.04
C ASP A 10 9.30 26.86 11.67
N ARG A 11 9.27 26.79 13.01
CA ARG A 11 8.69 25.65 13.73
C ARG A 11 7.20 25.43 13.48
N SER A 12 6.45 26.50 13.22
CA SER A 12 5.01 26.39 12.92
C SER A 12 4.73 25.76 11.55
N LEU A 13 5.60 25.98 10.56
CA LEU A 13 5.47 25.37 9.22
C LEU A 13 5.84 23.89 9.25
N ILE A 14 6.87 23.51 10.02
CA ILE A 14 7.32 22.12 10.17
C ILE A 14 6.19 21.22 10.70
N LEU A 15 5.45 21.68 11.72
CA LEU A 15 4.34 20.92 12.30
C LEU A 15 3.15 20.79 11.33
N GLN A 16 2.86 21.83 10.54
CA GLN A 16 1.77 21.76 9.55
C GLN A 16 2.07 20.77 8.44
N VAL A 17 3.30 20.73 7.93
CA VAL A 17 3.69 19.78 6.88
C VAL A 17 3.62 18.34 7.37
N GLN A 18 4.09 18.05 8.58
CA GLN A 18 3.99 16.71 9.17
C GLN A 18 2.54 16.26 9.40
N ASP A 19 1.65 17.16 9.85
CA ASP A 19 0.23 16.84 10.03
C ASP A 19 -0.52 16.62 8.70
N ILE A 20 -0.11 17.29 7.61
CA ILE A 20 -0.65 17.05 6.26
C ILE A 20 -0.26 15.66 5.77
N PHE A 21 0.96 15.22 6.05
CA PHE A 21 1.46 13.90 5.64
C PHE A 21 0.94 12.76 6.52
N LYS A 22 0.63 13.01 7.79
CA LYS A 22 0.07 12.00 8.70
C LYS A 22 -1.41 11.71 8.45
N LYS A 23 -2.12 12.59 7.74
CA LYS A 23 -3.42 12.26 7.15
C LYS A 23 -3.17 11.34 5.96
N GLU A 24 -3.34 10.04 6.18
CA GLU A 24 -3.24 9.04 5.13
C GLU A 24 -4.09 9.46 3.93
N VAL A 25 -3.41 9.72 2.81
CA VAL A 25 -4.09 10.05 1.56
C VAL A 25 -4.60 8.73 0.98
N GLU A 26 -5.84 8.36 1.32
CA GLU A 26 -6.58 7.36 0.56
C GLU A 26 -6.91 7.96 -0.80
N LEU A 27 -6.12 7.60 -1.80
CA LEU A 27 -6.40 7.88 -3.20
C LEU A 27 -7.09 6.66 -3.82
N ALA A 28 -8.03 6.91 -4.72
CA ALA A 28 -8.65 5.86 -5.49
C ALA A 28 -7.68 5.35 -6.57
N ALA A 29 -7.40 4.05 -6.52
CA ALA A 29 -6.56 3.31 -7.44
C ALA A 29 -7.46 2.37 -8.27
N VAL A 30 -7.64 2.64 -9.57
CA VAL A 30 -8.43 1.75 -10.45
C VAL A 30 -7.48 0.90 -11.27
N SER A 31 -7.55 -0.42 -11.08
CA SER A 31 -6.91 -1.40 -11.96
C SER A 31 -7.88 -1.77 -13.10
N GLU A 32 -7.41 -1.75 -14.35
CA GLU A 32 -8.19 -2.17 -15.53
C GLU A 32 -8.76 -3.59 -15.40
N ASP A 33 -8.10 -4.46 -14.64
CA ASP A 33 -8.54 -5.84 -14.43
C ASP A 33 -9.79 -5.92 -13.53
N VAL A 34 -10.00 -4.95 -12.63
CA VAL A 34 -11.20 -4.86 -11.78
C VAL A 34 -12.43 -4.49 -12.62
N ALA A 35 -12.27 -3.61 -13.62
CA ALA A 35 -13.37 -3.16 -14.47
C ALA A 35 -14.00 -4.30 -15.30
N LYS A 36 -13.26 -5.39 -15.53
CA LYS A 36 -13.77 -6.58 -16.25
C LYS A 36 -14.47 -7.60 -15.35
N LEU A 37 -14.22 -7.56 -14.04
CA LEU A 37 -14.68 -8.58 -13.09
C LEU A 37 -15.82 -8.11 -12.18
N ALA A 38 -16.04 -6.80 -12.02
CA ALA A 38 -17.11 -6.28 -11.17
C ALA A 38 -18.44 -6.08 -11.93
N PRO A 39 -19.59 -6.55 -11.41
CA PRO A 39 -20.90 -6.13 -11.90
C PRO A 39 -21.10 -4.65 -11.56
N LYS A 40 -21.05 -3.76 -12.57
CA LYS A 40 -21.38 -2.31 -12.55
C LYS A 40 -21.59 -1.73 -11.13
N ALA A 41 -20.52 -1.65 -10.34
CA ALA A 41 -20.56 -0.98 -9.05
C ALA A 41 -20.42 0.52 -9.33
N HIS A 42 -21.33 1.32 -8.77
CA HIS A 42 -21.30 2.77 -8.89
C HIS A 42 -19.96 3.32 -8.36
N ASP A 43 -19.35 4.21 -9.16
CA ASP A 43 -18.07 4.88 -8.94
C ASP A 43 -18.00 5.73 -7.67
N ARG A 44 -17.88 5.10 -6.50
CA ARG A 44 -17.46 5.78 -5.27
C ARG A 44 -16.60 4.85 -4.44
N PHE A 45 -15.31 5.12 -4.42
CA PHE A 45 -14.41 4.65 -3.39
C PHE A 45 -13.77 5.89 -2.75
N GLU A 46 -14.13 6.06 -1.48
CA GLU A 46 -13.87 7.12 -0.49
C GLU A 46 -12.37 7.43 -0.30
N SER A 47 -11.91 8.46 0.40
CA SER A 47 -12.30 9.84 0.74
C SER A 47 -11.14 10.29 1.64
N CYS A 48 -10.60 11.51 1.53
CA CYS A 48 -9.51 11.98 2.40
C CYS A 48 -10.01 12.34 3.82
N VAL A 49 -10.77 11.45 4.44
CA VAL A 49 -11.18 11.59 5.84
C VAL A 49 -10.01 11.13 6.71
N PRO A 50 -9.62 11.89 7.75
CA PRO A 50 -8.66 11.39 8.73
C PRO A 50 -9.13 10.05 9.29
N ILE A 51 -8.29 9.03 9.19
CA ILE A 51 -8.54 7.75 9.86
C ILE A 51 -8.55 8.03 11.36
N ASP A 52 -9.69 7.73 11.99
CA ASP A 52 -9.82 7.79 13.44
C ASP A 52 -8.76 6.87 14.05
N SER A 53 -7.91 7.42 14.92
CA SER A 53 -6.65 6.81 15.38
C SER A 53 -6.82 5.56 16.28
N SER A 54 -7.98 4.91 16.21
CA SER A 54 -8.38 3.75 17.00
C SER A 54 -8.33 2.41 16.25
N SER A 55 -8.04 2.41 14.95
CA SER A 55 -7.74 1.16 14.23
C SER A 55 -6.27 0.81 14.42
N ASN A 56 -6.01 -0.24 15.22
CA ASN A 56 -4.70 -0.88 15.36
C ASN A 56 -4.25 -1.48 14.01
N MET A 57 -3.84 -0.65 13.05
CA MET A 57 -2.87 -1.07 12.06
C MET A 57 -1.55 -1.19 12.83
N LEU A 58 -0.92 -2.36 12.78
CA LEU A 58 0.39 -2.57 13.38
C LEU A 58 1.30 -1.44 12.90
N ASP A 59 1.59 -0.50 13.80
CA ASP A 59 2.53 0.58 13.60
C ASP A 59 3.92 -0.06 13.59
N VAL A 60 4.28 -0.67 12.46
CA VAL A 60 5.66 -1.01 12.15
C VAL A 60 6.31 0.28 11.65
N THR A 61 6.33 1.31 12.50
CA THR A 61 7.35 2.34 12.42
C THR A 61 8.67 1.64 12.71
N VAL A 62 9.29 1.07 11.68
CA VAL A 62 10.73 0.82 11.72
C VAL A 62 11.35 2.21 11.84
N GLN A 63 11.62 2.64 13.06
CA GLN A 63 12.50 3.78 13.30
C GLN A 63 13.85 3.40 12.69
N ARG A 64 14.09 3.82 11.43
CA ARG A 64 15.40 3.82 10.78
C ARG A 64 16.24 4.97 11.38
N THR A 65 16.37 4.99 12.71
CA THR A 65 17.44 5.71 13.40
C THR A 65 18.45 4.64 13.78
N ASP A 66 19.62 4.69 13.14
CA ASP A 66 20.85 3.98 13.50
C ASP A 66 21.12 2.57 12.92
N LEU A 67 20.79 2.31 11.65
CA LEU A 67 21.35 1.15 10.92
C LEU A 67 22.72 1.41 10.26
N ASN A 68 23.36 2.55 10.52
CA ASN A 68 24.70 2.84 10.01
C ASN A 68 25.86 2.45 10.96
N GLN A 69 25.58 1.74 12.06
CA GLN A 69 26.60 1.20 12.96
C GLN A 69 26.31 -0.25 13.40
N SER A 70 26.41 -1.20 12.47
CA SER A 70 26.74 -2.59 12.82
C SER A 70 27.83 -3.15 11.90
N SER A 71 29.02 -2.58 12.02
CA SER A 71 30.25 -3.18 11.49
C SER A 71 30.59 -4.42 12.34
N GLY A 72 30.12 -5.62 11.94
CA GLY A 72 30.65 -6.83 12.58
C GLY A 72 29.88 -8.15 12.51
N LEU A 73 28.84 -8.31 11.69
CA LEU A 73 28.30 -9.64 11.38
C LEU A 73 28.15 -9.78 9.87
N GLY A 74 28.97 -10.64 9.28
CA GLY A 74 28.95 -10.93 7.86
C GLY A 74 27.66 -11.62 7.46
N SER A 75 26.78 -10.86 6.82
CA SER A 75 25.75 -11.35 5.91
C SER A 75 25.38 -10.18 5.02
N ASP A 76 25.51 -10.37 3.71
CA ASP A 76 25.04 -9.44 2.69
C ASP A 76 23.53 -9.23 2.87
N ALA A 77 23.14 -8.32 3.77
CA ALA A 77 21.77 -7.91 3.94
C ALA A 77 21.38 -7.22 2.62
N MET A 78 20.62 -7.93 1.80
CA MET A 78 20.20 -7.45 0.50
C MET A 78 19.39 -6.17 0.68
N THR A 79 20.02 -5.03 0.41
CA THR A 79 19.39 -3.72 0.39
C THR A 79 18.77 -3.50 -0.98
N CYS A 80 17.45 -3.34 -1.01
CA CYS A 80 16.77 -2.85 -2.22
C CYS A 80 17.13 -1.38 -2.45
N ASN A 81 17.12 -0.95 -3.71
CA ASN A 81 17.25 0.46 -4.00
C ASN A 81 15.95 1.16 -3.58
N ASP A 82 16.01 1.99 -2.54
CA ASP A 82 14.83 2.68 -1.98
C ASP A 82 14.09 3.55 -3.02
N ASP A 83 14.75 3.98 -4.10
CA ASP A 83 14.15 4.80 -5.17
C ASP A 83 13.47 3.96 -6.28
N THR A 84 14.02 2.79 -6.59
CA THR A 84 13.62 2.01 -7.78
C THR A 84 12.97 0.68 -7.47
N ASP A 85 13.07 0.20 -6.23
CA ASP A 85 12.67 -1.14 -5.84
C ASP A 85 11.74 -1.11 -4.62
N VAL A 86 10.83 -2.07 -4.57
CA VAL A 86 10.01 -2.41 -3.41
C VAL A 86 10.55 -3.70 -2.82
N ALA A 87 10.79 -3.70 -1.51
CA ALA A 87 11.14 -4.92 -0.78
C ALA A 87 9.90 -5.82 -0.63
N LEU A 88 9.99 -7.03 -1.14
CA LEU A 88 9.01 -8.10 -0.94
C LEU A 88 9.46 -8.98 0.22
N PHE A 89 8.52 -9.46 1.02
CA PHE A 89 8.79 -10.28 2.19
C PHE A 89 8.06 -11.62 2.07
N TRP A 90 8.81 -12.72 2.12
CA TRP A 90 8.28 -14.08 2.04
C TRP A 90 8.66 -14.89 3.29
N PRO A 91 7.72 -15.44 4.07
CA PRO A 91 8.05 -16.20 5.28
C PRO A 91 8.78 -17.51 4.97
N LYS A 92 9.67 -17.93 5.89
CA LYS A 92 10.44 -19.18 5.84
C LYS A 92 10.37 -19.91 7.18
N ASP A 93 10.48 -21.23 7.14
CA ASP A 93 10.49 -22.07 8.35
C ASP A 93 11.84 -22.09 9.08
N THR A 94 12.90 -21.58 8.46
CA THR A 94 14.26 -21.54 9.00
C THR A 94 14.76 -20.12 9.10
N ALA A 95 15.67 -19.86 10.05
CA ALA A 95 16.24 -18.52 10.23
C ALA A 95 17.13 -18.11 9.04
N PRO A 96 17.04 -16.86 8.54
CA PRO A 96 16.05 -15.85 8.92
C PRO A 96 14.64 -16.26 8.47
N PHE A 97 13.63 -16.10 9.35
CA PHE A 97 12.23 -16.55 9.14
C PHE A 97 11.49 -15.82 8.00
N TYR A 98 12.22 -15.05 7.20
CA TYR A 98 11.73 -14.40 6.00
C TYR A 98 12.86 -14.25 4.98
N GLU A 99 12.49 -14.18 3.71
CA GLU A 99 13.32 -13.78 2.60
C GLU A 99 12.91 -12.39 2.12
N VAL A 100 13.90 -11.56 1.84
CA VAL A 100 13.70 -10.25 1.23
C VAL A 100 14.08 -10.35 -0.24
N GLN A 101 13.18 -9.94 -1.12
CA GLN A 101 13.42 -9.88 -2.55
C GLN A 101 13.07 -8.49 -3.08
N CYS A 102 13.94 -7.89 -3.89
CA CYS A 102 13.69 -6.57 -4.46
C CYS A 102 12.94 -6.67 -5.79
N CYS A 103 11.81 -5.97 -5.89
CA CYS A 103 10.95 -5.91 -7.06
C CYS A 103 10.93 -4.49 -7.64
N PRO A 104 11.17 -4.27 -8.94
CA PRO A 104 11.24 -2.92 -9.49
C PRO A 104 9.90 -2.19 -9.31
N ALA A 105 9.89 -1.08 -8.57
CA ALA A 105 8.69 -0.36 -8.16
C ALA A 105 7.78 0.03 -9.34
N LYS A 106 8.35 0.22 -10.53
CA LYS A 106 7.59 0.55 -11.75
C LYS A 106 6.70 -0.57 -12.29
N GLU A 107 6.97 -1.81 -11.91
CA GLU A 107 6.28 -2.98 -12.46
C GLU A 107 4.99 -3.28 -11.69
N LYS A 108 3.88 -3.39 -12.41
CA LYS A 108 2.54 -3.63 -11.81
C LYS A 108 2.46 -4.94 -11.02
N PHE A 109 3.23 -5.96 -11.40
CA PHE A 109 3.23 -7.25 -10.71
C PHE A 109 3.92 -7.22 -9.34
N CYS A 110 4.63 -6.14 -8.99
CA CYS A 110 5.20 -5.96 -7.65
C CYS A 110 4.12 -5.61 -6.61
N ALA A 111 2.97 -5.11 -7.06
CA ALA A 111 1.85 -4.76 -6.22
C ALA A 111 1.35 -5.98 -5.44
N GLY A 112 1.36 -5.93 -4.10
CA GLY A 112 0.84 -7.04 -3.30
C GLY A 112 1.56 -8.37 -3.50
N CYS A 113 2.75 -8.36 -4.10
CA CYS A 113 3.54 -9.57 -4.32
C CYS A 113 4.34 -9.92 -3.05
N ALA A 114 4.35 -11.18 -2.67
CA ALA A 114 5.20 -11.68 -1.59
C ALA A 114 6.48 -12.32 -2.14
N LYS A 115 6.39 -12.93 -3.32
CA LYS A 115 7.52 -13.63 -3.97
C LYS A 115 7.37 -13.57 -5.49
N MET A 116 8.42 -13.15 -6.19
CA MET A 116 8.47 -13.18 -7.66
C MET A 116 8.90 -14.54 -8.19
N ASN A 117 8.55 -14.80 -9.45
CA ASN A 117 9.12 -15.92 -10.19
C ASN A 117 10.64 -15.73 -10.42
N SER A 118 11.36 -16.80 -10.79
CA SER A 118 12.80 -16.74 -11.05
C SER A 118 13.20 -15.74 -12.14
N GLY A 119 12.29 -15.41 -13.07
CA GLY A 119 12.51 -14.45 -14.14
C GLY A 119 12.26 -12.98 -13.75
N LYS A 120 11.73 -12.71 -12.56
CA LYS A 120 11.26 -11.38 -12.12
C LYS A 120 10.32 -10.70 -13.14
N THR A 121 9.47 -11.49 -13.81
CA THR A 121 8.50 -11.02 -14.80
C THR A 121 7.05 -11.11 -14.33
N SER A 122 6.81 -11.85 -13.25
CA SER A 122 5.50 -11.97 -12.63
C SER A 122 5.62 -12.34 -11.17
N CYS A 123 4.55 -12.06 -10.42
CA CYS A 123 4.44 -12.51 -9.05
C CYS A 123 4.16 -14.02 -9.02
N GLU A 124 5.00 -14.77 -8.31
CA GLU A 124 4.79 -16.19 -8.06
C GLU A 124 3.73 -16.39 -6.98
N VAL A 125 3.89 -15.68 -5.85
CA VAL A 125 2.99 -15.75 -4.69
C VAL A 125 2.60 -14.36 -4.22
N CYS A 126 1.29 -14.13 -4.12
CA CYS A 126 0.73 -12.90 -3.60
C CYS A 126 0.76 -12.87 -2.07
N SER A 127 0.91 -11.68 -1.49
CA SER A 127 0.77 -11.42 -0.07
C SER A 127 -0.65 -11.70 0.40
N GLY A 128 -0.85 -11.90 1.70
CA GLY A 128 -2.19 -12.05 2.28
C GLY A 128 -3.10 -10.87 1.94
N GLY A 129 -4.37 -11.14 1.63
CA GLY A 129 -5.32 -10.11 1.17
C GLY A 129 -5.23 -9.78 -0.32
N TYR A 130 -4.48 -10.58 -1.08
CA TYR A 130 -4.40 -10.46 -2.54
C TYR A 130 -4.64 -11.80 -3.23
N THR A 131 -5.12 -11.72 -4.47
CA THR A 131 -5.32 -12.86 -5.35
C THR A 131 -4.50 -12.75 -6.62
N LYS A 132 -3.98 -13.88 -7.10
CA LYS A 132 -3.16 -13.90 -8.30
C LYS A 132 -4.04 -13.83 -9.55
N THR A 133 -3.77 -12.86 -10.41
CA THR A 133 -4.43 -12.74 -11.71
C THR A 133 -3.81 -13.69 -12.74
N SER A 134 -4.50 -13.91 -13.86
CA SER A 134 -3.95 -14.68 -14.99
C SER A 134 -2.71 -14.03 -15.62
N SER A 135 -2.55 -12.71 -15.48
CA SER A 135 -1.36 -11.96 -15.89
C SER A 135 -0.18 -12.09 -14.92
N GLY A 136 -0.37 -12.75 -13.78
CA GLY A 136 0.67 -12.90 -12.75
C GLY A 136 0.89 -11.64 -11.92
N SER A 137 -0.08 -10.72 -11.88
CA SER A 137 -0.14 -9.63 -10.91
C SER A 137 -0.98 -10.06 -9.71
N CYS A 138 -0.95 -9.27 -8.63
CA CYS A 138 -1.78 -9.53 -7.46
C CYS A 138 -2.83 -8.42 -7.32
N LEU A 139 -4.10 -8.83 -7.16
CA LEU A 139 -5.24 -7.95 -7.00
C LEU A 139 -5.75 -8.03 -5.56
N ALA A 140 -5.94 -6.89 -4.89
CA ALA A 140 -6.53 -6.90 -3.57
C ALA A 140 -7.98 -7.35 -3.59
N CYS A 141 -8.36 -8.02 -2.51
CA CYS A 141 -9.63 -8.68 -2.35
C CYS A 141 -10.04 -8.57 -0.88
N ALA A 142 -11.34 -8.53 -0.65
CA ALA A 142 -11.92 -8.51 0.67
C ALA A 142 -12.98 -9.61 0.78
N ASP A 143 -13.03 -10.22 1.95
CA ASP A 143 -14.11 -11.14 2.33
C ASP A 143 -15.47 -10.44 2.24
N LEU A 144 -16.52 -11.20 1.90
CA LEU A 144 -17.88 -10.66 1.86
C LEU A 144 -18.32 -10.32 3.30
N PRO A 145 -18.62 -9.05 3.62
CA PRO A 145 -18.91 -8.63 4.99
C PRO A 145 -20.20 -9.29 5.49
N GLY A 146 -20.14 -9.85 6.70
CA GLY A 146 -21.28 -10.51 7.35
C GLY A 146 -21.62 -11.89 6.81
N TRP A 147 -20.81 -12.45 5.91
CA TRP A 147 -21.00 -13.83 5.49
C TRP A 147 -20.59 -14.81 6.60
N GLU A 148 -21.44 -15.82 6.81
CA GLU A 148 -21.19 -16.96 7.69
C GLU A 148 -21.70 -18.23 7.00
N ASN A 149 -21.07 -19.37 7.25
CA ASN A 149 -21.56 -20.65 6.76
C ASN A 149 -22.77 -21.16 7.58
N LYS A 150 -23.29 -22.33 7.21
CA LYS A 150 -24.45 -22.96 7.87
C LYS A 150 -24.25 -23.25 9.37
N VAL A 151 -23.01 -23.34 9.83
CA VAL A 151 -22.66 -23.59 11.24
C VAL A 151 -22.27 -22.31 12.00
N GLY A 152 -22.39 -21.13 11.39
CA GLY A 152 -22.10 -19.84 12.02
C GLY A 152 -20.61 -19.48 12.04
N GLU A 153 -19.79 -20.07 11.16
CA GLU A 153 -18.39 -19.68 11.00
C GLU A 153 -18.24 -18.63 9.91
N ASN A 154 -17.54 -17.54 10.23
CA ASN A 154 -17.17 -16.50 9.29
C ASN A 154 -15.91 -16.87 8.47
N CYS A 155 -15.50 -15.98 7.56
CA CYS A 155 -14.35 -16.19 6.68
C CYS A 155 -13.01 -16.47 7.39
N TYR A 156 -12.87 -16.12 8.67
CA TYR A 156 -11.65 -16.41 9.42
C TYR A 156 -11.58 -17.85 9.92
N LYS A 157 -12.74 -18.48 10.16
CA LYS A 157 -12.87 -19.81 10.76
C LYS A 157 -13.32 -20.87 9.77
N ALA A 158 -14.13 -20.48 8.79
CA ALA A 158 -14.70 -21.40 7.82
C ALA A 158 -13.62 -22.04 6.95
N SER A 159 -13.75 -23.35 6.73
CA SER A 159 -12.97 -24.05 5.71
C SER A 159 -13.50 -23.74 4.31
N CYS A 160 -12.60 -23.68 3.34
CA CYS A 160 -12.95 -23.53 1.92
C CYS A 160 -13.88 -24.67 1.46
N SER A 161 -15.01 -24.31 0.86
CA SER A 161 -16.07 -25.24 0.45
C SER A 161 -16.89 -24.64 -0.69
N ASP A 162 -17.39 -25.51 -1.56
CA ASP A 162 -18.33 -25.16 -2.64
C ASP A 162 -19.80 -25.24 -2.20
N GLU A 163 -20.08 -25.66 -0.96
CA GLU A 163 -21.45 -25.69 -0.44
C GLU A 163 -22.02 -24.26 -0.35
N LEU A 164 -23.14 -24.04 -1.03
CA LEU A 164 -23.82 -22.76 -1.05
C LEU A 164 -24.63 -22.56 0.24
N PHE A 165 -24.45 -21.40 0.87
CA PHE A 165 -25.29 -20.94 1.96
C PHE A 165 -25.66 -19.48 1.72
N GLN A 166 -26.97 -19.18 1.75
CA GLN A 166 -27.50 -17.85 1.42
C GLN A 166 -27.05 -17.32 0.05
N GLY A 167 -26.86 -18.22 -0.91
CA GLY A 167 -26.49 -17.88 -2.29
C GLY A 167 -24.98 -17.80 -2.57
N PHE A 168 -24.13 -17.91 -1.56
CA PHE A 168 -22.67 -17.90 -1.72
C PHE A 168 -22.02 -19.09 -1.01
N SER A 169 -21.02 -19.69 -1.63
CA SER A 169 -20.17 -20.68 -0.95
C SER A 169 -19.03 -20.01 -0.19
N ALA A 170 -18.37 -20.75 0.70
CA ALA A 170 -17.14 -20.27 1.35
C ALA A 170 -16.07 -19.89 0.32
N ASN A 171 -16.02 -20.62 -0.80
CA ASN A 171 -15.14 -20.31 -1.91
C ASN A 171 -15.49 -19.02 -2.64
N GLN A 172 -16.75 -18.62 -2.65
CA GLN A 172 -17.18 -17.37 -3.27
C GLN A 172 -17.14 -16.19 -2.32
N ALA A 173 -17.30 -16.42 -1.02
CA ALA A 173 -17.38 -15.35 -0.03
C ALA A 173 -16.04 -15.05 0.66
N CYS A 174 -15.17 -16.05 0.86
CA CYS A 174 -14.15 -15.98 1.90
C CYS A 174 -12.76 -16.55 1.59
N CYS A 175 -12.57 -17.43 0.61
CA CYS A 175 -11.40 -18.34 0.61
C CYS A 175 -10.02 -17.72 0.25
N LYS A 176 -9.70 -16.55 0.81
CA LYS A 176 -8.36 -15.98 1.07
C LYS A 176 -7.35 -16.03 -0.09
N CYS A 177 -7.64 -15.73 -1.34
CA CYS A 177 -8.63 -14.82 -1.87
C CYS A 177 -8.97 -15.24 -3.32
N GLY A 178 -9.26 -16.53 -3.50
CA GLY A 178 -9.93 -17.03 -4.70
C GLY A 178 -11.44 -16.82 -4.69
N GLY A 179 -11.93 -15.90 -3.86
CA GLY A 179 -13.32 -15.52 -3.60
C GLY A 179 -13.40 -14.13 -2.94
N GLY A 180 -14.61 -13.67 -2.62
CA GLY A 180 -14.89 -12.35 -2.04
C GLY A 180 -15.19 -11.29 -3.08
N GLN A 181 -15.07 -10.02 -2.69
CA GLN A 181 -15.19 -8.88 -3.60
C GLN A 181 -13.82 -8.28 -3.89
N ALA A 182 -13.58 -7.98 -5.17
CA ALA A 182 -12.44 -7.14 -5.53
C ALA A 182 -12.62 -5.78 -4.88
N THR A 183 -11.60 -5.32 -4.16
CA THR A 183 -11.61 -4.02 -3.50
C THR A 183 -10.48 -3.17 -4.06
N ALA A 184 -10.66 -1.84 -4.03
CA ALA A 184 -9.53 -0.94 -4.20
C ALA A 184 -8.47 -1.31 -3.17
N THR A 185 -7.22 -1.43 -3.62
CA THR A 185 -6.13 -1.72 -2.71
C THR A 185 -5.75 -0.44 -1.99
N LYS A 186 -5.80 -0.45 -0.66
CA LYS A 186 -5.26 0.66 0.12
C LYS A 186 -3.76 0.80 -0.17
N PHE A 187 -3.32 2.03 -0.36
CA PHE A 187 -1.92 2.37 -0.51
C PHE A 187 -1.62 3.64 0.26
N GLY A 188 -0.38 3.80 0.70
CA GLY A 188 0.11 5.02 1.33
C GLY A 188 1.38 5.52 0.66
N TYR A 189 1.84 6.70 1.02
CA TYR A 189 3.18 7.16 0.66
C TYR A 189 4.09 6.97 1.86
N TYR A 190 5.28 6.40 1.62
CA TYR A 190 6.31 6.42 2.65
C TYR A 190 6.79 7.87 2.83
N ILE A 191 6.57 8.43 4.03
CA ILE A 191 7.07 9.75 4.38
C ILE A 191 8.39 9.55 5.12
N GLY A 192 9.47 9.51 4.34
CA GLY A 192 10.82 9.59 4.90
C GLY A 192 11.09 10.98 5.49
N PRO A 193 12.17 11.13 6.28
CA PRO A 193 12.61 12.45 6.75
C PRO A 193 12.95 13.34 5.54
N MET A 194 12.07 14.28 5.22
CA MET A 194 12.31 15.27 4.18
C MET A 194 13.18 16.41 4.73
N ALA A 195 14.29 16.68 4.06
CA ALA A 195 15.09 17.86 4.36
C ALA A 195 14.31 19.12 3.99
N LEU A 196 14.15 20.04 4.96
CA LEU A 196 13.59 21.36 4.71
C LEU A 196 14.46 22.08 3.67
N GLY A 197 13.84 22.63 2.63
CA GLY A 197 14.53 23.29 1.52
C GLY A 197 14.94 22.36 0.37
N SER A 198 14.57 21.08 0.38
CA SER A 198 14.74 20.22 -0.80
C SER A 198 13.97 20.80 -1.99
N ALA A 199 14.65 20.94 -3.12
CA ALA A 199 14.05 21.40 -4.37
C ALA A 199 13.22 20.29 -5.08
N ALA A 200 13.19 19.08 -4.51
CA ALA A 200 12.45 17.96 -5.04
C ALA A 200 11.78 17.18 -3.91
N VAL A 201 10.53 16.82 -4.15
CA VAL A 201 9.78 15.81 -3.41
C VAL A 201 9.46 14.72 -4.44
N SER A 202 9.87 13.48 -4.18
CA SER A 202 9.46 12.31 -4.95
C SER A 202 9.07 11.22 -3.97
N GLY A 203 7.92 10.61 -4.21
CA GLY A 203 7.42 9.51 -3.40
C GLY A 203 6.47 8.65 -4.23
N HIS A 204 6.53 7.34 -4.03
CA HIS A 204 5.66 6.39 -4.73
C HIS A 204 4.67 5.75 -3.76
N PRO A 205 3.48 5.36 -4.24
CA PRO A 205 2.52 4.68 -3.41
C PRO A 205 3.01 3.28 -3.05
N VAL A 206 2.79 2.83 -1.82
CA VAL A 206 3.22 1.53 -1.34
C VAL A 206 2.01 0.82 -0.73
N PRO A 207 1.61 -0.35 -1.25
CA PRO A 207 2.08 -0.96 -2.51
C PRO A 207 1.50 -0.25 -3.76
N ARG A 208 2.23 -0.27 -4.88
CA ARG A 208 1.78 0.31 -6.16
C ARG A 208 0.78 -0.58 -6.88
N THR A 209 -0.51 -0.41 -6.64
CA THR A 209 -1.54 -1.40 -6.99
C THR A 209 -2.44 -1.04 -8.15
N ALA A 210 -2.39 0.20 -8.63
CA ALA A 210 -3.19 0.63 -9.77
C ALA A 210 -2.35 0.98 -11.01
N SER A 211 -3.03 0.84 -12.15
CA SER A 211 -2.61 1.42 -13.43
C SER A 211 -2.83 2.93 -13.49
N HIS A 212 -3.78 3.43 -12.70
CA HIS A 212 -4.11 4.85 -12.65
C HIS A 212 -4.38 5.33 -11.23
N TYR A 213 -3.84 6.50 -10.93
CA TYR A 213 -3.97 7.17 -9.65
C TYR A 213 -4.67 8.51 -9.87
N SER A 214 -5.65 8.81 -9.03
CA SER A 214 -6.34 10.09 -9.04
C SER A 214 -6.61 10.52 -7.61
N VAL A 215 -6.38 11.80 -7.33
CA VAL A 215 -6.76 12.41 -6.07
C VAL A 215 -8.26 12.64 -6.03
N ASP A 216 -8.85 12.47 -4.85
CA ASP A 216 -10.21 12.93 -4.61
C ASP A 216 -10.31 14.45 -4.85
N LYS A 217 -11.50 14.95 -5.20
CA LYS A 217 -11.74 16.39 -5.39
C LYS A 217 -11.50 17.19 -4.11
N ASP A 218 -11.70 16.57 -2.95
CA ASP A 218 -11.48 17.18 -1.64
C ASP A 218 -9.99 17.11 -1.23
N CYS A 219 -9.15 16.41 -1.99
CA CYS A 219 -7.72 16.30 -1.76
C CYS A 219 -6.98 17.44 -2.48
N GLU A 220 -6.81 18.55 -1.77
CA GLU A 220 -6.22 19.77 -2.31
C GLU A 220 -4.68 19.74 -2.32
N LEU A 221 -4.06 18.71 -2.91
CA LEU A 221 -2.58 18.61 -3.00
C LEU A 221 -1.93 19.86 -3.60
N SER A 222 -2.62 20.51 -4.53
CA SER A 222 -2.16 21.75 -5.18
C SER A 222 -1.99 22.92 -4.20
N LYS A 223 -2.77 22.97 -3.10
CA LYS A 223 -2.58 24.00 -2.05
C LYS A 223 -1.24 23.87 -1.35
N PHE A 224 -0.64 22.68 -1.39
CA PHE A 224 0.67 22.40 -0.81
C PHE A 224 1.78 22.37 -1.87
N GLY A 225 1.50 22.80 -3.12
CA GLY A 225 2.46 22.74 -4.21
C GLY A 225 2.82 21.32 -4.61
N LEU A 226 1.93 20.35 -4.37
CA LEU A 226 2.10 18.94 -4.73
C LEU A 226 1.15 18.54 -5.86
N SER A 227 1.59 17.57 -6.65
CA SER A 227 0.82 16.95 -7.73
C SER A 227 1.15 15.46 -7.77
N ILE A 228 0.23 14.67 -8.31
CA ILE A 228 0.45 13.25 -8.54
C ILE A 228 0.54 12.97 -10.04
N ASP A 229 1.50 12.13 -10.43
CA ASP A 229 1.49 11.54 -11.76
C ASP A 229 0.42 10.45 -11.84
N ALA A 230 -0.60 10.64 -12.67
CA ALA A 230 -1.73 9.71 -12.72
C ALA A 230 -1.34 8.31 -13.25
N SER A 231 -0.21 8.16 -13.94
CA SER A 231 0.23 6.87 -14.49
C SER A 231 1.13 6.10 -13.52
N THR A 232 1.98 6.80 -12.78
CA THR A 232 2.92 6.17 -11.86
C THR A 232 2.49 6.25 -10.40
N GLY A 233 1.57 7.15 -10.08
CA GLY A 233 1.24 7.53 -8.71
C GLY A 233 2.36 8.34 -8.04
N GLU A 234 3.40 8.76 -8.75
CA GLU A 234 4.48 9.54 -8.17
C GLU A 234 3.98 10.89 -7.65
N LEU A 235 4.19 11.15 -6.36
CA LEU A 235 3.98 12.45 -5.75
C LEU A 235 5.17 13.35 -6.05
N LYS A 236 4.92 14.48 -6.71
CA LYS A 236 5.94 15.44 -7.14
C LYS A 236 5.49 16.88 -6.89
N LEU A 237 6.42 17.83 -6.93
CA LEU A 237 6.07 19.25 -6.88
C LEU A 237 5.20 19.63 -8.09
N ALA A 238 4.15 20.40 -7.83
CA ALA A 238 3.30 20.95 -8.88
C ALA A 238 4.09 21.97 -9.73
N PRO A 239 3.87 22.03 -11.05
CA PRO A 239 4.44 23.09 -11.87
C PRO A 239 3.87 24.44 -11.41
N GLY A 240 4.77 25.34 -11.02
CA GLY A 240 4.44 26.72 -10.60
C GLY A 240 4.13 27.65 -11.75
#